data_AF-A0A935ZDU1-F1
#
_entry.id   AF-A0A935ZDU1-F1
#
_cell.length_a   1.000
_cell.length_b   1.000
_cell.length_c   1.000
_cell.angle_alpha   90.00
_cell.angle_beta   90.00
_cell.angle_gamma   90.00
#
_symmetry.space_group_name_H-M   'P 1'
#
loop_
_entity.id
_entity.type
_entity.pdbx_description
1 polymer ?
#
loop_
_entity_poly.entity_id
_entity_poly.type
_entity_poly.pdbx_seq_one_letter_code
_entity_poly.pdbx_strand_id
1 'polypeptide(L)'
;MTPFRRAFAIILPVAAASMALGTLVGTGCGSDDPGGDGQDASAQNAEALFRQIEPSLVNRCGAKDGVCHIKGVYNGAPKWLAEPDSYASIKAFRGILPVTKDPDDSTLLSQAAHDGPSLDATPDLKAKVREWIAAEVGAQKLPATKPFTVVLGANAIDLKDVDPALAGTTLELVAARDGSVLTLSGMKILAGPTTNVTIESPFFVQIPKVGRVKVDPKNAGFEGKLEVPAGTRKELFGGGLVLLNVAGDTQLKLVLQAFSTTPGKAPNRECTALDLFRSSAVPAFRTFIDTIPDPQLDAASFPDGGTPPAACVSCHMGGEDSPDSGVTPTEVVATQAMDLRALDSDEKAACAQARQWIDFANRENSLLITNPQGKGNTQHPLKGVPSNHPVVEGIRKWVAAEQP
;
A
#
# COMPACT_ATOMS: atom_id res chain seq x y z
N MET A 1 -70.82 33.77 19.83
CA MET A 1 -70.47 33.34 21.20
C MET A 1 -68.97 33.14 21.25
N THR A 2 -68.33 33.95 22.08
CA THR A 2 -66.89 34.09 22.34
C THR A 2 -66.34 32.94 23.21
N PRO A 3 -65.04 32.87 23.55
CA PRO A 3 -64.16 31.72 23.26
C PRO A 3 -63.45 31.20 24.54
N PHE A 4 -62.45 30.31 24.43
CA PHE A 4 -61.27 30.13 25.33
C PHE A 4 -60.48 28.89 24.84
N ARG A 5 -59.13 28.76 24.85
CA ARG A 5 -58.05 29.45 25.58
C ARG A 5 -56.68 29.15 24.94
N ARG A 6 -55.74 30.09 25.14
CA ARG A 6 -54.32 30.16 24.72
C ARG A 6 -53.41 29.14 25.43
N ALA A 7 -52.21 28.91 24.85
CA ALA A 7 -50.95 28.89 25.60
C ALA A 7 -49.79 29.43 24.75
N PHE A 8 -48.99 30.28 25.39
CA PHE A 8 -47.82 31.05 24.92
C PHE A 8 -46.53 30.33 25.33
N ALA A 9 -45.42 30.51 24.60
CA ALA A 9 -44.09 30.63 25.20
C ALA A 9 -43.13 31.40 24.28
N ILE A 10 -42.70 32.56 24.77
CA ILE A 10 -41.56 33.38 24.35
C ILE A 10 -40.33 32.89 25.14
N ILE A 11 -39.09 33.01 24.62
CA ILE A 11 -37.90 33.60 25.31
C ILE A 11 -36.66 33.62 24.40
N LEU A 12 -35.86 34.66 24.68
CA LEU A 12 -34.78 35.39 24.01
C LEU A 12 -33.38 34.70 23.90
N PRO A 13 -32.42 35.36 23.20
CA PRO A 13 -31.06 34.88 22.95
C PRO A 13 -30.09 35.15 24.12
N VAL A 14 -29.01 34.36 24.21
CA VAL A 14 -27.92 34.54 25.18
C VAL A 14 -26.75 35.30 24.56
N ALA A 15 -26.18 36.16 25.39
CA ALA A 15 -25.38 37.33 25.10
C ALA A 15 -23.86 37.09 25.01
N ALA A 16 -23.20 38.08 24.41
CA ALA A 16 -21.77 38.36 24.53
C ALA A 16 -21.42 38.81 25.96
N ALA A 17 -20.22 38.43 26.42
CA ALA A 17 -19.60 39.00 27.62
C ALA A 17 -18.13 39.33 27.35
N SER A 18 -17.86 40.63 27.31
CA SER A 18 -16.53 41.23 27.49
C SER A 18 -16.18 41.25 28.99
N MET A 19 -14.92 41.03 29.35
CA MET A 19 -14.34 41.54 30.59
C MET A 19 -12.92 42.07 30.32
N ALA A 20 -12.76 43.39 30.50
CA ALA A 20 -11.55 44.01 31.04
C ALA A 20 -11.67 43.94 32.59
N LEU A 21 -10.61 43.90 33.41
CA LEU A 21 -9.69 45.00 33.72
C LEU A 21 -8.74 44.50 34.85
N GLY A 22 -7.51 45.03 34.96
CA GLY A 22 -6.83 45.08 36.27
C GLY A 22 -5.31 44.84 36.29
N THR A 23 -4.56 45.92 36.06
CA THR A 23 -3.12 46.15 36.24
C THR A 23 -2.52 45.80 37.62
N LEU A 24 -1.26 45.35 37.62
CA LEU A 24 -0.28 45.69 38.67
C LEU A 24 1.13 45.83 38.07
N VAL A 25 1.74 46.97 38.36
CA VAL A 25 3.05 47.44 37.90
C VAL A 25 4.13 46.96 38.86
N GLY A 26 5.27 46.51 38.31
CA GLY A 26 6.51 46.25 39.05
C GLY A 26 7.69 46.21 38.08
N THR A 27 8.44 47.30 38.03
CA THR A 27 9.63 47.57 37.19
C THR A 27 10.89 46.83 37.68
N GLY A 28 11.74 46.38 36.75
CA GLY A 28 13.11 45.94 37.03
C GLY A 28 13.86 45.49 35.76
N CYS A 29 14.93 46.22 35.41
CA CYS A 29 15.64 46.24 34.12
C CYS A 29 16.53 45.02 33.79
N GLY A 30 16.86 44.86 32.49
CA GLY A 30 18.08 44.19 32.01
C GLY A 30 17.86 43.30 30.77
N SER A 31 17.73 43.90 29.58
CA SER A 31 18.76 43.91 28.53
C SER A 31 18.59 42.80 27.50
N ASP A 32 18.45 43.23 26.25
CA ASP A 32 18.32 42.47 25.02
C ASP A 32 19.40 41.39 24.83
N ASP A 33 18.99 40.21 24.35
CA ASP A 33 19.66 39.53 23.25
C ASP A 33 18.62 38.67 22.48
N PRO A 34 18.46 38.87 21.16
CA PRO A 34 17.61 38.05 20.31
C PRO A 34 18.44 37.03 19.55
N GLY A 35 18.07 35.75 19.62
CA GLY A 35 18.60 34.72 18.72
C GLY A 35 18.91 33.42 19.43
N GLY A 36 18.04 32.43 19.25
CA GLY A 36 18.25 31.08 19.73
C GLY A 36 17.30 30.15 19.00
N ASP A 37 17.82 29.51 17.97
CA ASP A 37 17.14 28.66 17.02
C ASP A 37 16.28 27.57 17.68
N GLY A 38 15.05 27.41 17.17
CA GLY A 38 14.14 26.31 17.53
C GLY A 38 14.57 24.95 16.98
N GLN A 39 15.87 24.70 16.84
CA GLN A 39 16.46 23.42 16.45
C GLN A 39 17.42 23.02 17.57
N ASP A 40 16.96 22.32 18.62
CA ASP A 40 17.86 21.48 19.44
C ASP A 40 17.19 20.66 20.55
N ALA A 41 15.98 21.00 21.00
CA ALA A 41 15.37 20.28 22.11
C ALA A 41 15.06 18.79 21.81
N SER A 42 14.73 18.43 20.56
CA SER A 42 14.47 17.03 20.19
C SER A 42 15.75 16.22 19.95
N ALA A 43 16.78 16.84 19.36
CA ALA A 43 18.06 16.18 19.08
C ALA A 43 18.84 15.90 20.37
N GLN A 44 18.86 16.84 21.31
CA GLN A 44 19.47 16.65 22.63
C GLN A 44 18.78 15.55 23.44
N ASN A 45 17.45 15.40 23.31
CA ASN A 45 16.71 14.30 23.92
C ASN A 45 17.04 12.95 23.28
N ALA A 46 17.19 12.89 21.96
CA ALA A 46 17.52 11.65 21.25
C ALA A 46 18.93 11.15 21.61
N GLU A 47 19.93 12.04 21.66
CA GLU A 47 21.28 11.65 22.10
C GLU A 47 21.26 11.14 23.55
N ALA A 48 20.58 11.83 24.47
CA ALA A 48 20.48 11.38 25.85
C ALA A 48 19.85 9.97 25.98
N LEU A 49 18.85 9.64 25.16
CA LEU A 49 18.27 8.30 25.09
C LEU A 49 19.28 7.27 24.55
N PHE A 50 20.06 7.64 23.52
CA PHE A 50 21.11 6.77 23.00
C PHE A 50 22.18 6.47 24.06
N ARG A 51 22.68 7.50 24.76
CA ARG A 51 23.72 7.33 25.79
C ARG A 51 23.28 6.41 26.92
N GLN A 52 21.98 6.33 27.23
CA GLN A 52 21.44 5.38 28.20
C GLN A 52 21.51 3.91 27.73
N ILE A 53 21.34 3.66 26.42
CA ILE A 53 21.37 2.31 25.85
C ILE A 53 22.75 1.91 25.35
N GLU A 54 23.64 2.87 25.09
CA GLU A 54 24.97 2.66 24.52
C GLU A 54 25.79 1.59 25.27
N PRO A 55 25.91 1.59 26.62
CA PRO A 55 26.67 0.55 27.31
C PRO A 55 26.13 -0.86 27.06
N SER A 56 24.80 -0.99 26.93
CA SER A 56 24.15 -2.27 26.65
C SER A 56 24.39 -2.71 25.20
N LEU A 57 24.36 -1.78 24.25
CA LEU A 57 24.69 -2.03 22.85
C LEU A 57 26.16 -2.40 22.68
N VAL A 58 27.08 -1.68 23.33
CA VAL A 58 28.52 -1.97 23.30
C VAL A 58 28.82 -3.35 23.89
N ASN A 59 28.29 -3.67 25.07
CA ASN A 59 28.52 -4.95 25.72
C ASN A 59 28.01 -6.13 24.87
N ARG A 60 26.84 -5.96 24.25
CA ARG A 60 26.14 -7.03 23.55
C ARG A 60 26.57 -7.17 22.09
N CYS A 61 26.71 -6.05 21.39
CA CYS A 61 26.93 -5.98 19.95
C CYS A 61 28.39 -5.62 19.59
N GLY A 62 29.16 -5.08 20.51
CA GLY A 62 30.61 -4.86 20.33
C GLY A 62 31.42 -6.16 20.45
N ALA A 63 30.93 -7.14 21.23
CA ALA A 63 31.68 -8.33 21.67
C ALA A 63 32.97 -7.99 22.44
N LYS A 64 33.69 -9.01 22.93
CA LYS A 64 34.95 -8.82 23.65
C LYS A 64 35.94 -8.05 22.77
N ASP A 65 36.60 -7.04 23.36
CA ASP A 65 37.57 -6.17 22.68
C ASP A 65 37.02 -5.38 21.48
N GLY A 66 35.68 -5.29 21.34
CA GLY A 66 35.01 -4.53 20.30
C GLY A 66 35.04 -5.15 18.90
N VAL A 67 35.35 -6.45 18.77
CA VAL A 67 35.61 -7.09 17.48
C VAL A 67 34.42 -7.10 16.50
N CYS A 68 33.18 -7.02 16.99
CA CYS A 68 31.98 -7.04 16.17
C CYS A 68 31.62 -5.64 15.65
N HIS A 69 30.70 -4.91 16.28
CA HIS A 69 30.18 -3.67 15.68
C HIS A 69 30.93 -2.38 16.00
N ILE A 70 32.02 -2.45 16.77
CA ILE A 70 32.92 -1.32 17.04
C ILE A 70 34.08 -1.31 16.04
N LYS A 71 34.88 -2.39 16.00
CA LYS A 71 36.05 -2.54 15.12
C LYS A 71 35.74 -3.28 13.82
N GLY A 72 34.63 -3.98 13.69
CA GLY A 72 34.21 -4.64 12.43
C GLY A 72 35.16 -5.71 11.91
N VAL A 73 35.94 -6.36 12.78
CA VAL A 73 37.00 -7.30 12.38
C VAL A 73 36.53 -8.75 12.35
N TYR A 74 35.52 -9.10 13.15
CA TYR A 74 34.94 -10.45 13.15
C TYR A 74 33.97 -10.61 11.97
N ASN A 75 34.21 -11.59 11.09
CA ASN A 75 33.35 -11.97 9.94
C ASN A 75 32.85 -10.79 9.08
N GLY A 76 33.63 -9.70 8.99
CA GLY A 76 33.25 -8.51 8.22
C GLY A 76 32.06 -7.74 8.83
N ALA A 77 31.86 -7.81 10.14
CA ALA A 77 30.79 -7.11 10.83
C ALA A 77 30.79 -5.60 10.50
N PRO A 78 29.63 -5.00 10.21
CA PRO A 78 29.54 -3.57 9.96
C PRO A 78 29.90 -2.75 11.20
N LYS A 79 30.57 -1.62 11.01
CA LYS A 79 30.94 -0.67 12.05
C LYS A 79 29.83 0.37 12.23
N TRP A 80 28.95 0.15 13.20
CA TRP A 80 27.90 1.11 13.56
C TRP A 80 27.97 1.56 15.03
N LEU A 81 28.93 1.07 15.81
CA LEU A 81 29.32 1.60 17.13
C LEU A 81 30.78 2.06 17.12
N ALA A 82 31.26 2.61 16.00
CA ALA A 82 32.67 2.96 15.88
C ALA A 82 33.05 4.10 16.84
N GLU A 83 34.25 4.00 17.40
CA GLU A 83 34.91 5.11 18.08
C GLU A 83 35.39 6.18 17.07
N PRO A 84 35.62 7.44 17.50
CA PRO A 84 35.51 7.95 18.88
C PRO A 84 34.08 8.29 19.32
N ASP A 85 33.12 8.33 18.42
CA ASP A 85 31.72 8.65 18.74
C ASP A 85 30.76 7.64 18.11
N SER A 86 30.31 6.71 18.94
CA SER A 86 29.37 5.65 18.58
C SER A 86 27.99 6.23 18.18
N TYR A 87 27.62 7.39 18.71
CA TYR A 87 26.35 8.05 18.40
C TYR A 87 26.34 8.61 16.97
N ALA A 88 27.39 9.32 16.58
CA ALA A 88 27.59 9.72 15.19
C ALA A 88 27.69 8.50 14.27
N SER A 89 28.44 7.46 14.68
CA SER A 89 28.62 6.25 13.88
C SER A 89 27.32 5.50 13.62
N ILE A 90 26.45 5.33 14.62
CA ILE A 90 25.23 4.55 14.49
C ILE A 90 24.21 5.27 13.60
N LYS A 91 24.13 6.60 13.70
CA LYS A 91 23.23 7.42 12.88
C LYS A 91 23.62 7.42 11.41
N ALA A 92 24.92 7.38 11.13
CA ALA A 92 25.44 7.33 9.77
C ALA A 92 25.23 5.96 9.09
N PHE A 93 24.96 4.91 9.87
CA PHE A 93 24.81 3.57 9.29
C PHE A 93 23.46 3.42 8.57
N ARG A 94 23.54 3.12 7.27
CA ARG A 94 22.39 3.02 6.38
C ARG A 94 21.33 2.06 6.94
N GLY A 95 20.11 2.57 7.09
CA GLY A 95 18.93 1.80 7.49
C GLY A 95 18.66 1.77 8.99
N ILE A 96 19.58 2.25 9.85
CA ILE A 96 19.28 2.35 11.29
C ILE A 96 18.24 3.44 11.55
N LEU A 97 18.42 4.61 10.94
CA LEU A 97 17.42 5.66 10.88
C LEU A 97 16.69 5.56 9.53
N PRO A 98 15.51 4.94 9.48
CA PRO A 98 14.81 4.72 8.23
C PRO A 98 14.24 6.03 7.66
N VAL A 99 14.39 6.24 6.35
CA VAL A 99 13.88 7.42 5.63
C VAL A 99 12.34 7.51 5.66
N THR A 100 11.64 6.40 5.94
CA THR A 100 10.19 6.37 6.16
C THR A 100 9.75 7.09 7.42
N LYS A 101 10.70 7.37 8.32
CA LYS A 101 10.47 7.86 9.68
C LYS A 101 9.61 6.93 10.54
N ASP A 102 9.46 5.67 10.13
CA ASP A 102 8.84 4.64 10.94
C ASP A 102 9.92 3.84 11.67
N PRO A 103 10.03 3.90 13.01
CA PRO A 103 11.05 3.16 13.74
C PRO A 103 11.07 1.66 13.41
N ASP A 104 9.90 1.08 13.12
CA ASP A 104 9.76 -0.35 12.85
C ASP A 104 10.40 -0.77 11.50
N ASP A 105 10.74 0.19 10.63
CA ASP A 105 11.51 -0.08 9.40
C ASP A 105 13.04 -0.08 9.62
N SER A 106 13.50 0.14 10.85
CA SER A 106 14.93 0.16 11.16
C SER A 106 15.57 -1.21 10.97
N THR A 107 16.71 -1.26 10.28
CA THR A 107 17.52 -2.47 10.13
C THR A 107 18.11 -2.95 11.45
N LEU A 108 18.22 -2.05 12.45
CA LEU A 108 18.67 -2.43 13.79
C LEU A 108 17.58 -3.19 14.54
N LEU A 109 16.30 -2.86 14.32
CA LEU A 109 15.17 -3.57 14.93
C LEU A 109 14.74 -4.83 14.15
N SER A 110 15.06 -4.89 12.85
CA SER A 110 14.75 -6.00 11.94
C SER A 110 15.99 -6.84 11.58
N GLN A 111 16.79 -7.24 12.57
CA GLN A 111 18.11 -7.84 12.31
C GLN A 111 18.08 -9.07 11.38
N ALA A 112 19.08 -9.20 10.53
CA ALA A 112 19.33 -10.44 9.79
C ALA A 112 19.91 -11.53 10.71
N ALA A 113 19.75 -12.79 10.33
CA ALA A 113 20.53 -13.86 10.95
C ALA A 113 22.02 -13.53 10.82
N HIS A 114 22.73 -13.51 11.95
CA HIS A 114 24.16 -13.20 12.02
C HIS A 114 24.77 -13.88 13.24
N ASP A 115 26.09 -14.03 13.22
CA ASP A 115 26.84 -14.50 14.38
C ASP A 115 26.83 -13.40 15.45
N GLY A 116 26.16 -13.68 16.57
CA GLY A 116 26.05 -12.74 17.68
C GLY A 116 24.64 -12.67 18.26
N PRO A 117 24.48 -11.92 19.36
CA PRO A 117 23.22 -11.87 20.06
C PRO A 117 22.19 -10.95 19.35
N SER A 118 21.01 -11.48 19.02
CA SER A 118 19.88 -10.71 18.44
C SER A 118 19.16 -9.88 19.51
N LEU A 119 18.82 -8.61 19.24
CA LEU A 119 18.01 -7.74 20.09
C LEU A 119 16.65 -8.37 20.44
N ASP A 120 16.14 -9.29 19.62
CA ASP A 120 14.91 -10.04 19.93
C ASP A 120 15.03 -10.88 21.20
N ALA A 121 16.24 -11.32 21.54
CA ALA A 121 16.51 -12.02 22.79
C ALA A 121 16.64 -11.07 24.01
N THR A 122 16.44 -9.76 23.83
CA THR A 122 16.43 -8.74 24.89
C THR A 122 15.31 -7.72 24.66
N PRO A 123 14.04 -8.07 24.95
CA PRO A 123 12.89 -7.22 24.67
C PRO A 123 12.99 -5.80 25.25
N ASP A 124 13.49 -5.66 26.47
CA ASP A 124 13.63 -4.35 27.13
C ASP A 124 14.63 -3.45 26.42
N LEU A 125 15.77 -4.00 25.98
CA LEU A 125 16.75 -3.25 25.21
C LEU A 125 16.19 -2.89 23.83
N LYS A 126 15.49 -3.83 23.17
CA LYS A 126 14.83 -3.57 21.89
C LYS A 126 13.80 -2.44 21.99
N ALA A 127 13.01 -2.41 23.06
CA ALA A 127 12.04 -1.34 23.31
C ALA A 127 12.72 0.03 23.47
N LYS A 128 13.81 0.11 24.24
CA LYS A 128 14.58 1.36 24.40
C LYS A 128 15.30 1.80 23.13
N VAL A 129 15.81 0.86 22.33
CA VAL A 129 16.37 1.16 21.00
C VAL A 129 15.29 1.74 20.09
N ARG A 130 14.07 1.17 20.12
CA ARG A 130 12.94 1.69 19.35
C ARG A 130 12.53 3.09 19.81
N GLU A 131 12.53 3.35 21.12
CA GLU A 131 12.28 4.67 21.69
C GLU A 131 13.31 5.70 21.23
N TRP A 132 14.60 5.36 21.27
CA TRP A 132 15.65 6.21 20.74
C TRP A 132 15.46 6.50 19.25
N ILE A 133 15.23 5.48 18.42
CA ILE A 133 15.00 5.66 16.97
C ILE A 133 13.79 6.57 16.73
N ALA A 134 12.70 6.40 17.49
CA ALA A 134 11.52 7.26 17.39
C ALA A 134 11.83 8.73 17.69
N ALA A 135 12.70 9.00 18.67
CA ALA A 135 13.16 10.35 18.96
C ALA A 135 14.03 10.93 17.82
N GLU A 136 14.88 10.12 17.18
CA GLU A 136 15.73 10.54 16.05
C GLU A 136 14.95 10.88 14.78
N VAL A 137 14.00 10.02 14.39
CA VAL A 137 13.27 10.18 13.13
C VAL A 137 12.09 11.15 13.23
N GLY A 138 11.71 11.51 14.46
CA GLY A 138 10.62 12.42 14.77
C GLY A 138 9.25 11.77 14.75
N ALA A 139 8.23 12.53 15.18
CA ALA A 139 6.87 12.00 15.38
C ALA A 139 6.08 11.77 14.07
N GLN A 140 6.43 12.48 12.99
CA GLN A 140 5.66 12.44 11.75
C GLN A 140 6.26 11.43 10.77
N LYS A 141 5.64 10.24 10.72
CA LYS A 141 5.92 9.21 9.71
C LYS A 141 5.57 9.71 8.30
N LEU A 142 6.26 9.19 7.29
CA LEU A 142 5.80 9.36 5.91
C LEU A 142 4.47 8.61 5.70
N PRO A 143 3.55 9.13 4.87
CA PRO A 143 2.33 8.43 4.51
C PRO A 143 2.65 7.08 3.87
N ALA A 144 2.08 6.00 4.39
CA ALA A 144 2.38 4.65 3.94
C ALA A 144 1.19 3.71 4.08
N THR A 145 1.11 2.71 3.20
CA THR A 145 0.14 1.62 3.37
C THR A 145 0.51 0.78 4.59
N LYS A 146 -0.42 -0.07 5.03
CA LYS A 146 -0.01 -1.24 5.81
C LYS A 146 0.87 -2.17 4.95
N PRO A 147 1.72 -3.02 5.57
CA PRO A 147 2.36 -4.11 4.85
C PRO A 147 1.31 -5.00 4.17
N PHE A 148 1.55 -5.37 2.92
CA PHE A 148 0.71 -6.25 2.12
C PHE A 148 1.55 -7.31 1.41
N THR A 149 0.95 -8.48 1.20
CA THR A 149 1.56 -9.54 0.39
C THR A 149 1.25 -9.27 -1.08
N VAL A 150 2.27 -9.32 -1.93
CA VAL A 150 2.08 -9.27 -3.38
C VAL A 150 1.77 -10.67 -3.89
N VAL A 151 0.66 -10.81 -4.60
CA VAL A 151 0.31 -12.05 -5.30
C VAL A 151 0.86 -11.99 -6.72
N LEU A 152 1.32 -13.11 -7.26
CA LEU A 152 1.74 -13.17 -8.66
C LEU A 152 0.54 -12.90 -9.59
N GLY A 153 0.74 -12.12 -10.65
CA GLY A 153 -0.34 -11.59 -11.47
C GLY A 153 -0.85 -10.23 -10.99
N ALA A 154 -2.11 -9.92 -11.28
CA ALA A 154 -2.69 -8.60 -11.00
C ALA A 154 -2.96 -8.38 -9.51
N ASN A 155 -2.65 -7.18 -9.03
CA ASN A 155 -2.91 -6.71 -7.67
C ASN A 155 -3.59 -5.33 -7.74
N ALA A 156 -4.49 -5.04 -6.81
CA ALA A 156 -4.90 -3.67 -6.51
C ALA A 156 -4.84 -3.42 -5.00
N ILE A 157 -4.09 -2.40 -4.61
CA ILE A 157 -3.84 -2.01 -3.23
C ILE A 157 -4.63 -0.75 -2.95
N ASP A 158 -5.57 -0.82 -2.00
CA ASP A 158 -6.35 0.33 -1.53
C ASP A 158 -5.46 1.28 -0.73
N LEU A 159 -5.45 2.56 -1.11
CA LEU A 159 -4.63 3.58 -0.46
C LEU A 159 -5.34 4.25 0.73
N LYS A 160 -6.55 3.83 1.13
CA LYS A 160 -7.22 4.36 2.33
C LYS A 160 -6.41 4.20 3.62
N ASP A 161 -5.54 3.20 3.68
CA ASP A 161 -4.68 2.96 4.85
C ASP A 161 -3.51 3.96 4.91
N VAL A 162 -3.18 4.63 3.80
CA VAL A 162 -2.22 5.74 3.76
C VAL A 162 -2.82 6.98 4.42
N ASP A 163 -4.03 7.34 4.01
CA ASP A 163 -4.82 8.42 4.58
C ASP A 163 -6.31 8.23 4.18
N PRO A 164 -7.28 8.50 5.07
CA PRO A 164 -8.71 8.45 4.74
C PRO A 164 -9.10 9.32 3.53
N ALA A 165 -8.39 10.41 3.24
CA ALA A 165 -8.62 11.26 2.06
C ALA A 165 -8.36 10.54 0.73
N LEU A 166 -7.62 9.42 0.76
CA LEU A 166 -7.35 8.59 -0.41
C LEU A 166 -8.35 7.44 -0.58
N ALA A 167 -9.44 7.40 0.19
CA ALA A 167 -10.47 6.38 0.06
C ALA A 167 -10.97 6.23 -1.39
N GLY A 168 -10.97 5.00 -1.89
CA GLY A 168 -11.34 4.67 -3.28
C GLY A 168 -10.23 4.91 -4.31
N THR A 169 -9.04 5.33 -3.88
CA THR A 169 -7.84 5.38 -4.72
C THR A 169 -7.08 4.06 -4.58
N THR A 170 -6.67 3.47 -5.71
CA THR A 170 -5.93 2.20 -5.71
C THR A 170 -4.62 2.31 -6.48
N LEU A 171 -3.61 1.57 -6.01
CA LEU A 171 -2.42 1.21 -6.78
C LEU A 171 -2.69 -0.13 -7.47
N GLU A 172 -2.72 -0.13 -8.79
CA GLU A 172 -2.85 -1.33 -9.63
C GLU A 172 -1.47 -1.72 -10.16
N LEU A 173 -1.15 -3.02 -10.15
CA LEU A 173 0.10 -3.54 -10.70
C LEU A 173 -0.03 -5.01 -11.10
N VAL A 174 0.90 -5.50 -11.92
CA VAL A 174 1.06 -6.91 -12.27
C VAL A 174 2.43 -7.38 -11.80
N ALA A 175 2.45 -8.38 -10.93
CA ALA A 175 3.65 -8.96 -10.36
C ALA A 175 4.06 -10.23 -11.10
N ALA A 176 5.35 -10.36 -11.40
CA ALA A 176 5.96 -11.58 -11.90
C ALA A 176 7.23 -11.86 -11.09
N ARG A 177 7.57 -13.14 -10.91
CA ARG A 177 8.74 -13.55 -10.14
C ARG A 177 9.62 -14.49 -10.95
N ASP A 178 10.92 -14.22 -10.91
CA ASP A 178 11.98 -15.09 -11.41
C ASP A 178 13.06 -15.22 -10.33
N GLY A 179 13.14 -16.39 -9.70
CA GLY A 179 13.98 -16.62 -8.53
C GLY A 179 13.67 -15.60 -7.40
N SER A 180 14.68 -14.79 -7.03
CA SER A 180 14.57 -13.74 -6.02
C SER A 180 14.26 -12.35 -6.59
N VAL A 181 13.98 -12.26 -7.89
CA VAL A 181 13.61 -11.01 -8.57
C VAL A 181 12.09 -10.92 -8.65
N LEU A 182 11.52 -9.84 -8.11
CA LEU A 182 10.12 -9.51 -8.24
C LEU A 182 9.97 -8.32 -9.19
N THR A 183 9.34 -8.54 -10.32
CA THR A 183 9.01 -7.50 -11.31
C THR A 183 7.59 -7.05 -11.10
N LEU A 184 7.41 -5.75 -10.87
CA LEU A 184 6.12 -5.08 -10.84
C LEU A 184 5.98 -4.33 -12.17
N SER A 185 4.89 -4.54 -12.89
CA SER A 185 4.65 -3.99 -14.22
C SER A 185 3.22 -3.49 -14.36
N GLY A 186 2.93 -2.73 -15.42
CA GLY A 186 1.61 -2.14 -15.64
C GLY A 186 1.14 -1.25 -14.48
N MET A 187 2.07 -0.66 -13.74
CA MET A 187 1.79 0.06 -12.50
C MET A 187 0.97 1.33 -12.77
N LYS A 188 -0.18 1.47 -12.12
CA LYS A 188 -1.12 2.58 -12.31
C LYS A 188 -1.71 3.03 -10.99
N ILE A 189 -2.07 4.30 -10.92
CA ILE A 189 -2.92 4.85 -9.86
C ILE A 189 -4.28 5.13 -10.45
N LEU A 190 -5.31 4.55 -9.82
CA LEU A 190 -6.71 4.86 -10.05
C LEU A 190 -7.17 5.82 -8.97
N ALA A 191 -7.56 7.04 -9.33
CA ALA A 191 -8.17 7.95 -8.36
C ALA A 191 -9.65 7.63 -8.14
N GLY A 192 -10.11 7.83 -6.90
CA GLY A 192 -11.52 7.75 -6.53
C GLY A 192 -12.40 8.75 -7.31
N PRO A 193 -13.74 8.58 -7.30
CA PRO A 193 -14.62 9.31 -8.20
C PRO A 193 -14.81 10.80 -7.87
N THR A 194 -14.45 11.23 -6.66
CA THR A 194 -14.72 12.59 -6.15
C THR A 194 -13.47 13.38 -5.82
N THR A 195 -12.28 12.82 -6.09
CA THR A 195 -11.03 13.35 -5.55
C THR A 195 -9.93 13.24 -6.59
N ASN A 196 -9.32 14.37 -6.94
CA ASN A 196 -8.04 14.36 -7.66
C ASN A 196 -6.93 14.05 -6.66
N VAL A 197 -5.97 13.23 -7.07
CA VAL A 197 -4.86 12.80 -6.22
C VAL A 197 -3.55 13.24 -6.83
N THR A 198 -2.68 13.84 -6.02
CA THR A 198 -1.27 14.06 -6.38
C THR A 198 -0.41 13.18 -5.49
N ILE A 199 0.44 12.34 -6.08
CA ILE A 199 1.39 11.49 -5.37
C ILE A 199 2.82 11.95 -5.68
N GLU A 200 3.65 12.08 -4.66
CA GLU A 200 5.03 12.50 -4.78
C GLU A 200 6.01 11.40 -4.36
N SER A 201 6.92 11.10 -5.28
CA SER A 201 8.07 10.19 -5.14
C SER A 201 7.77 8.92 -4.33
N PRO A 202 6.84 8.05 -4.80
CA PRO A 202 6.49 6.81 -4.11
C PRO A 202 7.63 5.80 -4.16
N PHE A 203 7.79 5.02 -3.09
CA PHE A 203 8.74 3.91 -3.03
C PHE A 203 8.23 2.75 -2.20
N PHE A 204 8.77 1.56 -2.45
CA PHE A 204 8.45 0.33 -1.74
C PHE A 204 9.50 0.02 -0.68
N VAL A 205 9.02 -0.36 0.48
CA VAL A 205 9.79 -1.01 1.54
C VAL A 205 9.56 -2.51 1.44
N GLN A 206 10.64 -3.29 1.44
CA GLN A 206 10.56 -4.74 1.51
C GLN A 206 10.67 -5.16 2.98
N ILE A 207 9.70 -5.93 3.46
CA ILE A 207 9.60 -6.42 4.84
C ILE A 207 9.67 -7.95 4.79
N PRO A 208 10.87 -8.54 4.89
CA PRO A 208 11.02 -9.99 4.93
C PRO A 208 10.38 -10.56 6.19
N LYS A 209 9.85 -11.79 6.11
CA LYS A 209 9.42 -12.53 7.32
C LYS A 209 10.56 -12.72 8.32
N VAL A 210 11.77 -12.93 7.80
CA VAL A 210 13.01 -13.04 8.57
C VAL A 210 14.07 -12.15 7.93
N GLY A 211 14.66 -11.26 8.73
CA GLY A 211 15.80 -10.44 8.34
C GLY A 211 15.50 -8.96 8.15
N ARG A 212 16.49 -8.26 7.58
CA ARG A 212 16.49 -6.78 7.45
C ARG A 212 15.40 -6.27 6.56
N VAL A 213 14.59 -5.37 7.09
CA VAL A 213 13.75 -4.48 6.31
C VAL A 213 14.65 -3.73 5.32
N LYS A 214 14.26 -3.69 4.05
CA LYS A 214 15.02 -3.01 3.01
C LYS A 214 14.28 -1.75 2.61
N VAL A 215 14.93 -0.62 2.87
CA VAL A 215 14.46 0.70 2.50
C VAL A 215 15.48 1.32 1.55
N ASP A 216 15.09 1.47 0.29
CA ASP A 216 15.94 2.05 -0.75
C ASP A 216 15.10 2.85 -1.75
N PRO A 217 14.72 4.09 -1.43
CA PRO A 217 13.86 4.88 -2.32
C PRO A 217 14.44 5.10 -3.72
N LYS A 218 15.77 5.04 -3.87
CA LYS A 218 16.45 5.24 -5.15
C LYS A 218 16.28 4.05 -6.09
N ASN A 219 16.32 2.83 -5.55
CA ASN A 219 16.25 1.60 -6.35
C ASN A 219 14.88 0.91 -6.30
N ALA A 220 14.07 1.21 -5.28
CA ALA A 220 12.74 0.65 -5.07
C ALA A 220 11.65 1.72 -5.15
N GLY A 221 11.89 2.82 -5.85
CA GLY A 221 10.97 3.94 -5.92
C GLY A 221 11.06 4.73 -7.21
N PHE A 222 10.28 5.79 -7.24
CA PHE A 222 10.16 6.71 -8.36
C PHE A 222 10.39 8.14 -7.86
N GLU A 223 10.90 8.99 -8.73
CA GLU A 223 11.09 10.42 -8.45
C GLU A 223 10.08 11.25 -9.24
N GLY A 224 9.51 12.27 -8.60
CA GLY A 224 8.65 13.25 -9.23
C GLY A 224 7.23 13.27 -8.68
N LYS A 225 6.34 13.98 -9.39
CA LYS A 225 4.93 14.18 -9.02
C LYS A 225 4.02 13.59 -10.08
N LEU A 226 3.01 12.84 -9.63
CA LEU A 226 1.97 12.27 -10.47
C LEU A 226 0.62 12.82 -10.06
N GLU A 227 0.00 13.61 -10.94
CA GLU A 227 -1.37 14.09 -10.77
C GLU A 227 -2.35 13.17 -11.48
N VAL A 228 -3.31 12.63 -10.74
CA VAL A 228 -4.33 11.70 -11.20
C VAL A 228 -5.70 12.34 -10.99
N PRO A 229 -6.36 12.81 -12.07
CA PRO A 229 -7.71 13.35 -11.98
C PRO A 229 -8.69 12.33 -11.42
N ALA A 230 -9.70 12.81 -10.70
CA ALA A 230 -10.77 11.99 -10.15
C ALA A 230 -11.33 11.03 -11.19
N GLY A 231 -11.48 9.77 -10.81
CA GLY A 231 -12.04 8.75 -11.68
C GLY A 231 -11.22 8.46 -12.95
N THR A 232 -9.92 8.71 -12.95
CA THR A 232 -9.02 8.31 -14.06
C THR A 232 -7.91 7.38 -13.58
N ARG A 233 -7.28 6.69 -14.53
CA ARG A 233 -6.04 5.94 -14.32
C ARG A 233 -4.88 6.73 -14.90
N LYS A 234 -3.77 6.79 -14.19
CA LYS A 234 -2.49 7.18 -14.78
C LYS A 234 -1.40 6.18 -14.45
N GLU A 235 -0.54 5.96 -15.42
CA GLU A 235 0.66 5.15 -15.27
C GLU A 235 1.59 5.77 -14.23
N LEU A 236 2.09 4.93 -13.34
CA LEU A 236 3.02 5.32 -12.30
C LEU A 236 4.43 5.38 -12.89
N PHE A 237 4.88 6.59 -13.25
CA PHE A 237 6.27 6.90 -13.63
C PHE A 237 6.94 5.86 -14.57
N GLY A 238 6.29 5.53 -15.69
CA GLY A 238 6.81 4.58 -16.69
C GLY A 238 6.44 3.11 -16.45
N GLY A 239 5.62 2.83 -15.44
CA GLY A 239 4.79 1.63 -15.38
C GLY A 239 5.46 0.35 -14.90
N GLY A 240 6.72 0.40 -14.45
CA GLY A 240 7.39 -0.80 -13.94
C GLY A 240 8.50 -0.54 -12.93
N LEU A 241 8.74 -1.55 -12.09
CA LEU A 241 9.77 -1.57 -11.06
C LEU A 241 10.31 -3.00 -10.90
N VAL A 242 11.63 -3.15 -10.81
CA VAL A 242 12.26 -4.45 -10.54
C VAL A 242 12.86 -4.42 -9.14
N LEU A 243 12.34 -5.28 -8.26
CA LEU A 243 12.81 -5.43 -6.89
C LEU A 243 13.70 -6.67 -6.79
N LEU A 244 14.94 -6.46 -6.35
CA LEU A 244 15.93 -7.53 -6.22
C LEU A 244 15.93 -8.14 -4.82
N ASN A 245 16.28 -9.44 -4.75
CA ASN A 245 16.45 -10.20 -3.51
C ASN A 245 15.18 -10.27 -2.65
N VAL A 246 14.01 -10.34 -3.27
CA VAL A 246 12.70 -10.43 -2.59
C VAL A 246 12.39 -11.91 -2.33
N ALA A 247 12.37 -12.31 -1.06
CA ALA A 247 11.96 -13.67 -0.69
C ALA A 247 10.46 -13.87 -0.94
N GLY A 248 10.02 -15.11 -1.12
CA GLY A 248 8.64 -15.43 -1.48
C GLY A 248 7.58 -14.90 -0.51
N ASP A 249 7.91 -14.88 0.78
CA ASP A 249 7.09 -14.44 1.91
C ASP A 249 7.36 -12.99 2.36
N THR A 250 8.09 -12.22 1.55
CA THR A 250 8.34 -10.80 1.82
C THR A 250 7.07 -9.99 1.56
N GLN A 251 6.66 -9.20 2.56
CA GLN A 251 5.61 -8.20 2.38
C GLN A 251 6.19 -6.92 1.81
N LEU A 252 5.38 -6.18 1.05
CA LEU A 252 5.70 -4.84 0.59
C LEU A 252 4.90 -3.81 1.37
N LYS A 253 5.48 -2.62 1.52
CA LYS A 253 4.79 -1.43 2.00
C LYS A 253 5.05 -0.29 1.03
N LEU A 254 4.01 0.35 0.53
CA LEU A 254 4.14 1.55 -0.31
C LEU A 254 4.25 2.77 0.61
N VAL A 255 5.25 3.61 0.36
CA VAL A 255 5.50 4.85 1.11
C VAL A 255 5.52 6.01 0.12
N LEU A 256 4.89 7.12 0.49
CA LEU A 256 4.85 8.35 -0.29
C LEU A 256 5.71 9.41 0.40
N GLN A 257 6.52 10.17 -0.35
CA GLN A 257 7.18 11.34 0.27
C GLN A 257 6.15 12.39 0.68
N ALA A 258 5.16 12.61 -0.17
CA ALA A 258 4.00 13.41 0.11
C ALA A 258 2.83 12.95 -0.78
N PHE A 259 1.63 13.36 -0.39
CA PHE A 259 0.47 13.34 -1.27
C PHE A 259 -0.38 14.58 -1.00
N SER A 260 -1.26 14.91 -1.94
CA SER A 260 -2.32 15.88 -1.73
C SER A 260 -3.58 15.47 -2.48
N THR A 261 -4.70 15.97 -2.00
CA THR A 261 -6.01 15.72 -2.60
C THR A 261 -6.74 17.03 -2.81
N THR A 262 -7.46 17.14 -3.93
CA THR A 262 -8.42 18.24 -4.15
C THR A 262 -9.77 17.67 -4.58
N PRO A 263 -10.88 18.37 -4.30
CA PRO A 263 -12.18 17.98 -4.85
C PRO A 263 -12.08 17.83 -6.36
N GLY A 264 -12.59 16.71 -6.86
CA GLY A 264 -12.65 16.40 -8.28
C GLY A 264 -14.01 15.79 -8.62
N LYS A 265 -14.26 15.63 -9.91
CA LYS A 265 -15.44 14.93 -10.39
C LYS A 265 -15.00 13.98 -11.48
N ALA A 266 -15.23 12.70 -11.24
CA ALA A 266 -15.01 11.69 -12.26
C ALA A 266 -15.78 12.06 -13.54
N PRO A 267 -15.20 11.76 -14.71
CA PRO A 267 -15.99 11.51 -15.91
C PRO A 267 -17.11 10.51 -15.57
N ASN A 268 -18.23 10.54 -16.28
CA ASN A 268 -19.33 9.63 -15.98
C ASN A 268 -18.83 8.18 -15.95
N ARG A 269 -18.87 7.56 -14.76
CA ARG A 269 -18.44 6.17 -14.54
C ARG A 269 -19.61 5.21 -14.50
N GLU A 270 -20.82 5.72 -14.65
CA GLU A 270 -21.98 4.86 -14.77
C GLU A 270 -21.84 3.96 -15.99
N CYS A 271 -22.30 2.73 -15.83
CA CYS A 271 -22.48 1.81 -16.94
C CYS A 271 -23.42 2.46 -17.95
N THR A 272 -22.90 2.83 -19.11
CA THR A 272 -23.69 3.51 -20.15
C THR A 272 -24.42 2.53 -21.05
N ALA A 273 -23.97 1.28 -21.08
CA ALA A 273 -24.54 0.19 -21.87
C ALA A 273 -25.02 -0.97 -20.97
N LEU A 274 -25.71 -0.65 -19.87
CA LEU A 274 -26.16 -1.65 -18.88
C LEU A 274 -27.00 -2.79 -19.48
N ASP A 275 -27.85 -2.51 -20.45
CA ASP A 275 -28.64 -3.55 -21.12
C ASP A 275 -27.74 -4.53 -21.90
N LEU A 276 -26.67 -4.06 -22.51
CA LEU A 276 -25.68 -4.91 -23.18
C LEU A 276 -24.75 -5.60 -22.19
N PHE A 277 -24.40 -4.94 -21.09
CA PHE A 277 -23.69 -5.61 -19.99
C PHE A 277 -24.48 -6.85 -19.55
N ARG A 278 -25.75 -6.68 -19.21
CA ARG A 278 -26.67 -7.75 -18.80
C ARG A 278 -26.86 -8.83 -19.86
N SER A 279 -27.15 -8.43 -21.09
CA SER A 279 -27.52 -9.37 -22.16
C SER A 279 -26.32 -10.02 -22.87
N SER A 280 -25.10 -9.53 -22.67
CA SER A 280 -23.91 -10.06 -23.37
C SER A 280 -22.69 -10.29 -22.48
N ALA A 281 -22.23 -9.29 -21.73
CA ALA A 281 -21.04 -9.43 -20.89
C ALA A 281 -21.26 -10.40 -19.71
N VAL A 282 -22.42 -10.33 -19.05
CA VAL A 282 -22.74 -11.21 -17.91
C VAL A 282 -22.79 -12.69 -18.33
N PRO A 283 -23.51 -13.10 -19.40
CA PRO A 283 -23.43 -14.46 -19.93
C PRO A 283 -21.99 -14.89 -20.27
N ALA A 284 -21.19 -13.98 -20.85
CA ALA A 284 -19.80 -14.27 -21.17
C ALA A 284 -18.95 -14.50 -19.91
N PHE A 285 -19.09 -13.68 -18.86
CA PHE A 285 -18.38 -13.86 -17.58
C PHE A 285 -18.78 -15.15 -16.85
N ARG A 286 -19.99 -15.66 -17.10
CA ARG A 286 -20.51 -16.91 -16.53
C ARG A 286 -20.17 -18.15 -17.36
N THR A 287 -19.54 -17.97 -18.52
CA THR A 287 -19.13 -19.09 -19.38
C THR A 287 -17.83 -19.71 -18.88
N PHE A 288 -17.80 -21.04 -18.79
CA PHE A 288 -16.62 -21.78 -18.37
C PHE A 288 -15.55 -21.83 -19.47
N ILE A 289 -14.30 -21.63 -19.08
CA ILE A 289 -13.10 -21.76 -19.91
C ILE A 289 -12.13 -22.70 -19.20
N ASP A 290 -11.41 -23.52 -19.96
CA ASP A 290 -10.34 -24.36 -19.43
C ASP A 290 -9.34 -23.54 -18.59
N THR A 291 -8.93 -24.07 -17.45
CA THR A 291 -7.90 -23.47 -16.61
C THR A 291 -6.51 -23.93 -17.05
N ILE A 292 -5.48 -23.15 -16.74
CA ILE A 292 -4.10 -23.60 -16.85
C ILE A 292 -3.81 -24.48 -15.63
N PRO A 293 -3.25 -25.70 -15.81
CA PRO A 293 -2.86 -26.52 -14.68
C PRO A 293 -1.88 -25.75 -13.78
N ASP A 294 -2.23 -25.58 -12.51
CA ASP A 294 -1.32 -24.98 -11.54
C ASP A 294 -0.27 -26.01 -11.12
N PRO A 295 1.02 -25.80 -11.41
CA PRO A 295 2.09 -26.71 -11.01
C PRO A 295 2.29 -26.77 -9.47
N GLN A 296 1.64 -25.90 -8.70
CA GLN A 296 1.67 -25.90 -7.23
C GLN A 296 0.48 -26.63 -6.60
N LEU A 297 -0.58 -26.94 -7.37
CA LEU A 297 -1.67 -27.79 -6.90
C LEU A 297 -1.23 -29.24 -6.96
N ASP A 298 -1.48 -29.99 -5.88
CA ASP A 298 -1.05 -31.38 -5.82
C ASP A 298 -1.72 -32.21 -6.93
N ALA A 299 -0.96 -33.09 -7.56
CA ALA A 299 -1.48 -34.02 -8.57
C ALA A 299 -2.51 -35.02 -7.98
N ALA A 300 -2.66 -35.05 -6.64
CA ALA A 300 -3.60 -35.90 -5.94
C ALA A 300 -5.04 -35.34 -5.94
N SER A 301 -5.20 -34.02 -6.09
CA SER A 301 -6.47 -33.31 -6.10
C SER A 301 -7.19 -33.47 -7.44
N PHE A 302 -6.46 -33.78 -8.52
CA PHE A 302 -6.99 -33.98 -9.87
C PHE A 302 -6.40 -35.24 -10.50
N PRO A 303 -6.90 -36.44 -10.13
CA PRO A 303 -6.37 -37.73 -10.57
C PRO A 303 -6.41 -37.94 -12.10
N ASP A 304 -7.23 -37.16 -12.83
CA ASP A 304 -7.34 -37.20 -14.29
C ASP A 304 -6.39 -36.21 -15.00
N GLY A 305 -5.53 -35.49 -14.27
CA GLY A 305 -4.46 -34.65 -14.83
C GLY A 305 -4.90 -33.30 -15.41
N GLY A 306 -6.15 -32.88 -15.18
CA GLY A 306 -6.67 -31.58 -15.60
C GLY A 306 -7.31 -30.81 -14.46
N THR A 307 -7.06 -29.50 -14.38
CA THR A 307 -7.82 -28.58 -13.51
C THR A 307 -9.20 -28.32 -14.13
N PRO A 308 -10.27 -28.25 -13.33
CA PRO A 308 -11.62 -28.03 -13.85
C PRO A 308 -11.71 -26.67 -14.55
N PRO A 309 -12.53 -26.56 -15.61
CA PRO A 309 -12.84 -25.26 -16.20
C PRO A 309 -13.39 -24.30 -15.14
N ALA A 310 -13.14 -23.01 -15.33
CA ALA A 310 -13.64 -21.96 -14.45
C ALA A 310 -14.31 -20.84 -15.27
N ALA A 311 -15.29 -20.18 -14.67
CA ALA A 311 -15.88 -18.96 -15.22
C ALA A 311 -15.19 -17.73 -14.63
N CYS A 312 -15.26 -16.57 -15.29
CA CYS A 312 -14.70 -15.34 -14.71
C CYS A 312 -15.36 -15.04 -13.34
N VAL A 313 -16.67 -15.24 -13.24
CA VAL A 313 -17.42 -15.02 -12.00
C VAL A 313 -16.98 -15.94 -10.85
N SER A 314 -16.54 -17.18 -11.11
CA SER A 314 -16.14 -18.09 -10.04
C SER A 314 -14.87 -17.63 -9.31
N CYS A 315 -14.08 -16.76 -9.94
CA CYS A 315 -12.91 -16.14 -9.31
C CYS A 315 -13.21 -14.70 -8.85
N HIS A 316 -13.94 -13.93 -9.67
CA HIS A 316 -14.12 -12.48 -9.47
C HIS A 316 -15.31 -12.10 -8.58
N MET A 317 -16.17 -13.04 -8.19
CA MET A 317 -17.31 -12.79 -7.28
C MET A 317 -17.03 -13.12 -5.81
N GLY A 318 -15.81 -13.46 -5.41
CA GLY A 318 -15.57 -13.94 -4.04
C GLY A 318 -16.08 -15.38 -3.91
N GLY A 319 -15.17 -16.34 -3.81
CA GLY A 319 -15.47 -17.78 -3.76
C GLY A 319 -16.05 -18.27 -2.44
N GLU A 320 -17.12 -17.65 -1.96
CA GLU A 320 -18.04 -18.31 -1.04
C GLU A 320 -19.35 -18.50 -1.82
N ASP A 321 -19.72 -19.76 -2.06
CA ASP A 321 -20.94 -20.20 -2.75
C ASP A 321 -20.93 -20.28 -4.29
N SER A 322 -20.00 -21.06 -4.86
CA SER A 322 -20.36 -21.85 -6.06
C SER A 322 -20.71 -23.27 -5.60
N PRO A 323 -22.00 -23.68 -5.59
CA PRO A 323 -22.42 -24.95 -4.98
C PRO A 323 -21.88 -26.22 -5.65
N ASP A 324 -21.17 -26.11 -6.79
CA ASP A 324 -20.87 -27.27 -7.66
C ASP A 324 -19.43 -27.33 -8.18
N SER A 325 -18.52 -26.42 -7.80
CA SER A 325 -17.20 -26.39 -8.44
C SER A 325 -16.18 -27.36 -7.85
N GLY A 326 -16.38 -27.90 -6.65
CA GLY A 326 -15.44 -28.85 -6.03
C GLY A 326 -14.00 -28.32 -5.84
N VAL A 327 -13.77 -27.04 -6.12
CA VAL A 327 -12.48 -26.36 -5.94
C VAL A 327 -12.47 -25.80 -4.53
N THR A 328 -11.55 -26.31 -3.70
CA THR A 328 -11.28 -25.74 -2.38
C THR A 328 -10.90 -24.27 -2.52
N PRO A 329 -11.30 -23.41 -1.57
CA PRO A 329 -11.03 -21.97 -1.61
C PRO A 329 -9.56 -21.70 -1.29
N THR A 330 -8.66 -21.96 -2.25
CA THR A 330 -7.31 -21.39 -2.21
C THR A 330 -7.41 -19.96 -2.73
N GLU A 331 -7.41 -19.02 -1.78
CA GLU A 331 -7.18 -17.58 -1.94
C GLU A 331 -7.92 -16.89 -3.09
N VAL A 332 -9.08 -16.31 -2.77
CA VAL A 332 -9.83 -15.48 -3.73
C VAL A 332 -9.16 -14.10 -3.87
N VAL A 333 -8.08 -14.04 -4.64
CA VAL A 333 -7.30 -12.82 -4.94
C VAL A 333 -7.89 -12.03 -6.12
N ALA A 334 -8.68 -12.67 -6.99
CA ALA A 334 -9.15 -12.06 -8.23
C ALA A 334 -10.10 -10.85 -8.02
N THR A 335 -10.76 -10.75 -6.85
CA THR A 335 -11.53 -9.55 -6.47
C THR A 335 -10.66 -8.30 -6.31
N GLN A 336 -9.36 -8.46 -6.00
CA GLN A 336 -8.40 -7.36 -6.02
C GLN A 336 -8.11 -6.90 -7.45
N ALA A 337 -8.19 -7.78 -8.44
CA ALA A 337 -8.04 -7.40 -9.84
C ALA A 337 -9.34 -6.80 -10.39
N MET A 338 -10.47 -7.51 -10.34
CA MET A 338 -11.76 -6.97 -10.73
C MET A 338 -12.83 -7.51 -9.78
N ASP A 339 -13.54 -6.62 -9.11
CA ASP A 339 -14.55 -6.99 -8.13
C ASP A 339 -15.93 -7.09 -8.77
N LEU A 340 -16.41 -8.32 -8.95
CA LEU A 340 -17.75 -8.62 -9.45
C LEU A 340 -18.68 -9.13 -8.34
N ARG A 341 -18.34 -9.01 -7.05
CA ARG A 341 -19.20 -9.47 -5.93
C ARG A 341 -20.62 -8.90 -6.00
N ALA A 342 -20.76 -7.68 -6.49
CA ALA A 342 -22.06 -7.02 -6.63
C ALA A 342 -22.87 -7.50 -7.85
N LEU A 343 -22.39 -8.45 -8.66
CA LEU A 343 -23.01 -8.79 -9.95
C LEU A 343 -24.47 -9.21 -9.81
N ASP A 344 -24.80 -9.97 -8.76
CA ASP A 344 -26.16 -10.47 -8.56
C ASP A 344 -27.03 -9.56 -7.70
N SER A 345 -26.42 -8.63 -6.94
CA SER A 345 -27.12 -7.73 -6.02
C SER A 345 -27.28 -6.29 -6.55
N ASP A 346 -26.33 -5.82 -7.34
CA ASP A 346 -26.25 -4.49 -7.93
C ASP A 346 -25.43 -4.55 -9.23
N GLU A 347 -26.08 -4.99 -10.31
CA GLU A 347 -25.48 -5.09 -11.64
C GLU A 347 -24.93 -3.76 -12.15
N LYS A 348 -25.48 -2.62 -11.71
CA LYS A 348 -24.98 -1.29 -12.09
C LYS A 348 -23.63 -1.05 -11.45
N ALA A 349 -23.45 -1.39 -10.18
CA ALA A 349 -22.16 -1.33 -9.50
C ALA A 349 -21.15 -2.31 -10.12
N ALA A 350 -21.54 -3.56 -10.39
CA ALA A 350 -20.66 -4.54 -11.03
C ALA A 350 -20.25 -4.14 -12.45
N CYS A 351 -21.17 -3.58 -13.25
CA CYS A 351 -20.82 -3.03 -14.55
C CYS A 351 -19.85 -1.85 -14.43
N ALA A 352 -20.09 -0.93 -13.49
CA ALA A 352 -19.18 0.18 -13.24
C ALA A 352 -17.79 -0.30 -12.81
N GLN A 353 -17.69 -1.42 -12.08
CA GLN A 353 -16.41 -2.07 -11.75
C GLN A 353 -15.75 -2.68 -12.99
N ALA A 354 -16.48 -3.47 -13.78
CA ALA A 354 -15.93 -4.07 -15.00
C ALA A 354 -15.48 -2.99 -16.01
N ARG A 355 -16.28 -1.94 -16.21
CA ARG A 355 -16.04 -0.85 -17.16
C ARG A 355 -14.67 -0.20 -16.98
N GLN A 356 -14.14 -0.22 -15.76
CA GLN A 356 -12.82 0.30 -15.45
C GLN A 356 -11.68 -0.36 -16.23
N TRP A 357 -11.87 -1.59 -16.68
CA TRP A 357 -10.89 -2.38 -17.43
C TRP A 357 -11.02 -2.21 -18.94
N ILE A 358 -11.83 -1.24 -19.39
CA ILE A 358 -11.98 -0.83 -20.79
C ILE A 358 -10.92 0.23 -21.12
N ASP A 359 -10.17 -0.03 -22.18
CA ASP A 359 -9.39 1.00 -22.87
C ASP A 359 -10.28 1.70 -23.89
N PHE A 360 -10.78 2.89 -23.57
CA PHE A 360 -11.65 3.65 -24.46
C PHE A 360 -10.92 4.23 -25.69
N ALA A 361 -9.60 4.37 -25.64
CA ALA A 361 -8.80 4.84 -26.77
C ALA A 361 -8.56 3.69 -27.77
N ASN A 362 -8.32 2.49 -27.27
CA ASN A 362 -8.22 1.27 -28.09
C ASN A 362 -8.98 0.11 -27.43
N ARG A 363 -10.25 -0.04 -27.79
CA ARG A 363 -11.15 -1.02 -27.16
C ARG A 363 -10.62 -2.45 -27.22
N GLU A 364 -9.96 -2.87 -28.29
CA GLU A 364 -9.42 -4.24 -28.39
C GLU A 364 -8.24 -4.49 -27.44
N ASN A 365 -7.59 -3.44 -26.93
CA ASN A 365 -6.54 -3.54 -25.90
C ASN A 365 -7.11 -3.62 -24.47
N SER A 366 -8.43 -3.57 -24.29
CA SER A 366 -9.07 -3.69 -22.98
C SER A 366 -8.69 -5.01 -22.32
N LEU A 367 -8.29 -4.98 -21.05
CA LEU A 367 -7.88 -6.19 -20.32
C LEU A 367 -9.01 -7.23 -20.23
N LEU A 368 -10.27 -6.78 -20.25
CA LEU A 368 -11.45 -7.65 -20.34
C LEU A 368 -11.51 -8.48 -21.63
N ILE A 369 -10.91 -7.99 -22.72
CA ILE A 369 -10.87 -8.66 -24.03
C ILE A 369 -9.59 -9.48 -24.16
N THR A 370 -8.45 -8.95 -23.70
CA THR A 370 -7.14 -9.59 -23.88
C THR A 370 -6.85 -10.67 -22.85
N ASN A 371 -7.39 -10.60 -21.63
CA ASN A 371 -7.16 -11.62 -20.59
C ASN A 371 -7.76 -12.99 -20.95
N PRO A 372 -9.02 -13.10 -21.40
CA PRO A 372 -9.56 -14.40 -21.84
C PRO A 372 -8.78 -15.01 -23.01
N GLN A 373 -8.06 -14.19 -23.79
CA GLN A 373 -7.20 -14.67 -24.87
C GLN A 373 -5.79 -15.07 -24.41
N GLY A 374 -5.48 -14.95 -23.11
CA GLY A 374 -4.13 -15.19 -22.57
C GLY A 374 -3.08 -14.13 -22.95
N LYS A 375 -3.51 -12.94 -23.40
CA LYS A 375 -2.63 -11.90 -23.94
C LYS A 375 -2.42 -10.69 -23.02
N GLY A 376 -3.37 -10.40 -22.13
CA GLY A 376 -3.29 -9.24 -21.23
C GLY A 376 -2.41 -9.52 -20.01
N ASN A 377 -2.92 -10.33 -19.10
CA ASN A 377 -2.18 -10.89 -17.98
C ASN A 377 -1.76 -12.33 -18.31
N THR A 378 -0.48 -12.55 -18.62
CA THR A 378 0.06 -13.89 -18.93
C THR A 378 0.05 -14.84 -17.73
N GLN A 379 -0.21 -14.33 -16.53
CA GLN A 379 -0.39 -15.10 -15.29
C GLN A 379 -1.88 -15.34 -14.96
N HIS A 380 -2.81 -15.00 -15.86
CA HIS A 380 -4.23 -15.29 -15.64
C HIS A 380 -4.44 -16.82 -15.64
N PRO A 381 -5.16 -17.41 -14.66
CA PRO A 381 -5.28 -18.87 -14.50
C PRO A 381 -6.17 -19.55 -15.56
N LEU A 382 -6.65 -18.80 -16.57
CA LEU A 382 -7.48 -19.35 -17.65
C LEU A 382 -6.62 -19.56 -18.89
N LYS A 383 -6.84 -20.69 -19.54
CA LYS A 383 -6.25 -20.98 -20.85
C LYS A 383 -6.84 -20.03 -21.88
N GLY A 384 -5.97 -19.41 -22.68
CA GLY A 384 -6.37 -18.45 -23.70
C GLY A 384 -7.33 -19.06 -24.73
N VAL A 385 -8.45 -18.37 -24.99
CA VAL A 385 -9.41 -18.69 -26.05
C VAL A 385 -9.18 -17.82 -27.29
N PRO A 386 -9.55 -18.26 -28.50
CA PRO A 386 -9.41 -17.44 -29.71
C PRO A 386 -10.30 -16.20 -29.67
N SER A 387 -9.97 -15.19 -30.48
CA SER A 387 -10.63 -13.88 -30.47
C SER A 387 -12.11 -13.90 -30.90
N ASN A 388 -12.55 -14.97 -31.58
CA ASN A 388 -13.92 -15.23 -32.01
C ASN A 388 -14.69 -16.13 -31.05
N HIS A 389 -14.11 -16.49 -29.90
CA HIS A 389 -14.79 -17.29 -28.89
C HIS A 389 -15.99 -16.52 -28.31
N PRO A 390 -17.14 -17.19 -28.02
CA PRO A 390 -18.34 -16.52 -27.52
C PRO A 390 -18.13 -15.62 -26.30
N VAL A 391 -17.19 -16.00 -25.41
CA VAL A 391 -16.81 -15.17 -24.25
C VAL A 391 -16.21 -13.83 -24.69
N VAL A 392 -15.27 -13.86 -25.63
CA VAL A 392 -14.61 -12.65 -26.12
C VAL A 392 -15.61 -11.79 -26.90
N GLU A 393 -16.43 -12.40 -27.75
CA GLU A 393 -17.47 -11.69 -28.52
C GLU A 393 -18.53 -11.03 -27.62
N GLY A 394 -19.00 -11.74 -26.58
CA GLY A 394 -19.99 -11.21 -25.64
C GLY A 394 -19.46 -9.99 -24.87
N ILE A 395 -18.22 -10.06 -24.39
CA ILE A 395 -17.56 -8.93 -23.74
C ILE A 395 -17.33 -7.79 -24.74
N ARG A 396 -16.78 -8.10 -25.92
CA ARG A 396 -16.50 -7.11 -26.97
C ARG A 396 -17.75 -6.33 -27.38
N LYS A 397 -18.89 -7.01 -27.50
CA LYS A 397 -20.18 -6.38 -27.84
C LYS A 397 -20.58 -5.31 -26.83
N TRP A 398 -20.45 -5.59 -25.53
CA TRP A 398 -20.70 -4.60 -24.49
C TRP A 398 -19.66 -3.48 -24.50
N VAL A 399 -18.36 -3.82 -24.55
CA VAL A 399 -17.27 -2.84 -24.58
C VAL A 399 -17.39 -1.85 -25.75
N ALA A 400 -17.83 -2.33 -26.91
CA ALA A 400 -18.07 -1.49 -28.09
C ALA A 400 -19.18 -0.46 -27.89
N ALA A 401 -20.18 -0.77 -27.06
CA ALA A 401 -21.33 0.10 -26.80
C ALA A 401 -21.10 1.09 -25.65
N GLU A 402 -20.18 0.79 -24.73
CA GLU A 402 -19.83 1.70 -23.64
C GLU A 402 -19.25 3.02 -24.16
N GLN A 403 -19.69 4.11 -23.53
CA GLN A 403 -19.23 5.48 -23.77
C GLN A 403 -18.17 5.87 -22.72
N PRO A 404 -17.16 6.70 -23.10
CA PRO A 404 -16.08 7.14 -22.21
C PRO A 404 -16.52 7.98 -21.01
#